data_AF-E9FRR1-F1
#
_entry.id   AF-E9FRR1-F1
#
_cell.length_a   1.000
_cell.length_b   1.000
_cell.length_c   1.000
_cell.angle_alpha   90.00
_cell.angle_beta   90.00
_cell.angle_gamma   90.00
#
_symmetry.space_group_name_H-M   'P 1'
#
loop_
_entity.id
_entity.type
_entity.pdbx_description
1 polymer ?
#
loop_
_entity_poly.entity_id
_entity_poly.type
_entity_poly.pdbx_seq_one_letter_code
_entity_poly.pdbx_strand_id
1 'polypeptide(L)'
;MEFQSPRNTVRRTIKNSMKLRSEYPHSLQLYSVPPSETIGLQELEDWAVERLKVLRAIERVNLSKNARFSDDWKTALKNDLQKQNLNSWYQLSSSIKDDKMDEIISKTRQKDHVSHFLMRLAYCRTEEYRRWFIAQETDLFRFRFSMESSEDIRAFMKENKMNFLPIPEEEKKKILTKLIHAAQFNANKVDAVEYYKVPFTEALDLVRHRKVYLQAGFAYIPSEDLVSIITAMFRSHLSLAMALTMRSLPELEDDHRIRRLLNDFDKRYTGQDFNSLQNKSSGAAVTPEMIDGLSKQSFPLCMRHLHETLRSTHHLKHGGRMQYGLFVKGIGLSLEHSLKFWREEFSKNMDMDKFEKQYAYNIRHNYGKEGKRINYAPQSCIKIISASVGPGENHGCPFRHFDAAVLRQKMTMNRVPQPAIQEIVDLVTRHHYQIACQRYFEATHNTEIDSGIHHPNQYFIESQKILNGEVKEKIKGANKISTVPCKAWRPPAMMMAMATNVLRRITDTQENRKAMTGPQKR
;
A
#
# COMPACT_ATOMS: atom_id res chain seq x y z
N MET A 1 -23.23 3.95 42.76
CA MET A 1 -22.35 4.82 41.96
C MET A 1 -21.34 5.45 42.91
N GLU A 2 -20.17 4.86 43.06
CA GLU A 2 -19.08 5.48 43.81
C GLU A 2 -18.26 6.35 42.87
N PHE A 3 -18.29 7.66 43.09
CA PHE A 3 -17.44 8.62 42.38
C PHE A 3 -16.02 8.53 42.95
N GLN A 4 -15.09 8.00 42.18
CA GLN A 4 -13.67 7.96 42.55
C GLN A 4 -13.02 9.34 42.36
N SER A 5 -12.31 9.79 43.39
CA SER A 5 -11.59 11.07 43.44
C SER A 5 -10.50 11.18 42.34
N PRO A 6 -10.28 12.38 41.74
CA PRO A 6 -9.29 12.61 40.69
C PRO A 6 -7.84 12.18 41.01
N ARG A 7 -7.47 12.05 42.29
CA ARG A 7 -6.13 11.61 42.71
C ARG A 7 -5.87 10.12 42.44
N ASN A 8 -6.90 9.28 42.38
CA ASN A 8 -6.75 7.84 42.10
C ASN A 8 -6.63 7.55 40.59
N THR A 9 -7.19 8.40 39.73
CA THR A 9 -7.09 8.29 38.28
C THR A 9 -5.67 8.55 37.81
N VAL A 10 -5.03 9.62 38.30
CA VAL A 10 -3.64 9.99 37.94
C VAL A 10 -2.63 8.91 38.39
N ARG A 11 -2.78 8.33 39.59
CA ARG A 11 -1.93 7.23 40.05
C ARG A 11 -2.09 5.94 39.23
N ARG A 12 -3.29 5.68 38.68
CA ARG A 12 -3.56 4.54 37.78
C ARG A 12 -2.93 4.76 36.40
N THR A 13 -3.05 5.97 35.85
CA THR A 13 -2.43 6.34 34.56
C THR A 13 -0.90 6.23 34.61
N ILE A 14 -0.27 6.72 35.69
CA ILE A 14 1.19 6.62 35.89
C ILE A 14 1.66 5.17 36.07
N LYS A 15 0.89 4.32 36.78
CA LYS A 15 1.21 2.89 36.91
C LYS A 15 1.10 2.14 35.58
N ASN A 16 0.11 2.49 34.75
CA ASN A 16 -0.05 1.91 33.41
C ASN A 16 1.06 2.37 32.45
N SER A 17 1.47 3.65 32.49
CA SER A 17 2.55 4.15 31.63
C SER A 17 3.91 3.54 31.99
N MET A 18 4.20 3.36 33.28
CA MET A 18 5.42 2.67 33.73
C MET A 18 5.44 1.19 33.32
N LYS A 19 4.29 0.49 33.38
CA LYS A 19 4.16 -0.90 32.92
C LYS A 19 4.41 -1.01 31.41
N LEU A 20 3.73 -0.18 30.61
CA LEU A 20 3.88 -0.13 29.15
C LEU A 20 5.33 0.19 28.73
N ARG A 21 6.02 1.08 29.46
CA ARG A 21 7.42 1.39 29.20
C ARG A 21 8.34 0.20 29.44
N SER A 22 8.05 -0.64 30.44
CA SER A 22 8.83 -1.86 30.69
C SER A 22 8.57 -2.95 29.65
N GLU A 23 7.34 -3.01 29.11
CA GLU A 23 6.94 -4.00 28.10
C GLU A 23 7.37 -3.61 26.68
N TYR A 24 7.49 -2.31 26.41
CA TYR A 24 7.85 -1.76 25.09
C TYR A 24 9.03 -0.79 25.17
N PRO A 25 10.23 -1.26 25.54
CA PRO A 25 11.41 -0.40 25.74
C PRO A 25 11.98 0.16 24.43
N HIS A 26 11.85 -0.57 23.32
CA HIS A 26 12.41 -0.18 22.02
C HIS A 26 11.34 0.12 20.95
N SER A 27 11.70 0.96 19.98
CA SER A 27 10.94 1.22 18.74
C SER A 27 10.84 0.03 17.79
N LEU A 28 11.73 -0.96 17.93
CA LEU A 28 11.85 -2.14 17.08
C LEU A 28 11.46 -3.36 17.90
N GLN A 29 10.71 -4.26 17.29
CA GLN A 29 10.26 -5.48 17.94
C GLN A 29 10.38 -6.66 16.98
N LEU A 30 10.81 -7.83 17.48
CA LEU A 30 10.81 -9.08 16.73
C LEU A 30 9.47 -9.82 16.79
N TYR A 31 8.49 -9.29 17.54
CA TYR A 31 7.16 -9.85 17.74
C TYR A 31 7.19 -11.34 18.15
N SER A 32 8.06 -11.67 19.11
CA SER A 32 8.30 -13.04 19.57
C SER A 32 7.28 -13.50 20.62
N VAL A 33 6.80 -12.60 21.46
CA VAL A 33 5.88 -12.90 22.57
C VAL A 33 4.50 -12.32 22.24
N PRO A 34 3.40 -13.10 22.33
CA PRO A 34 2.07 -12.58 22.06
C PRO A 34 1.61 -11.55 23.11
N PRO A 35 0.78 -10.55 22.73
CA PRO A 35 0.22 -9.60 23.69
C PRO A 35 -0.76 -10.32 24.64
N SER A 36 -0.66 -10.03 25.94
CA SER A 36 -1.50 -10.62 26.99
C SER A 36 -2.63 -9.70 27.48
N GLU A 37 -2.72 -8.51 26.89
CA GLU A 37 -3.63 -7.46 27.33
C GLU A 37 -5.03 -7.60 26.71
N THR A 38 -6.05 -7.20 27.47
CA THR A 38 -7.43 -7.19 27.01
C THR A 38 -7.76 -5.87 26.31
N ILE A 39 -8.14 -5.93 25.04
CA ILE A 39 -8.41 -4.76 24.19
C ILE A 39 -9.84 -4.86 23.64
N GLY A 40 -10.50 -3.72 23.48
CA GLY A 40 -11.84 -3.67 22.89
C GLY A 40 -11.83 -4.10 21.42
N LEU A 41 -12.86 -4.83 20.98
CA LEU A 41 -12.92 -5.36 19.60
C LEU A 41 -12.85 -4.25 18.53
N GLN A 42 -13.51 -3.11 18.76
CA GLN A 42 -13.49 -1.97 17.83
C GLN A 42 -12.10 -1.35 17.74
N GLU A 43 -11.43 -1.15 18.87
CA GLU A 43 -10.07 -0.59 18.92
C GLU A 43 -9.07 -1.53 18.23
N LEU A 44 -9.23 -2.84 18.43
CA LEU A 44 -8.45 -3.86 17.75
C LEU A 44 -8.65 -3.84 16.22
N GLU A 45 -9.90 -3.68 15.76
CA GLU A 45 -10.22 -3.51 14.33
C GLU A 45 -9.54 -2.27 13.75
N ASP A 46 -9.67 -1.12 14.42
CA ASP A 46 -9.11 0.16 13.97
C ASP A 46 -7.58 0.09 13.85
N TRP A 47 -6.91 -0.52 14.82
CA TRP A 47 -5.46 -0.69 14.83
C TRP A 47 -4.95 -1.57 13.70
N ALA A 48 -5.66 -2.66 13.39
CA ALA A 48 -5.30 -3.53 12.29
C ALA A 48 -5.55 -2.86 10.93
N VAL A 49 -6.64 -2.09 10.79
CA VAL A 49 -6.90 -1.30 9.57
C VAL A 49 -5.80 -0.29 9.33
N GLU A 50 -5.35 0.41 10.37
CA GLU A 50 -4.22 1.33 10.25
C GLU A 50 -2.92 0.62 9.86
N ARG A 51 -2.59 -0.52 10.47
CA ARG A 51 -1.41 -1.31 10.05
C ARG A 51 -1.50 -1.73 8.59
N LEU A 52 -2.67 -2.18 8.15
CA LEU A 52 -2.88 -2.59 6.76
C LEU A 52 -2.65 -1.41 5.79
N LYS A 53 -3.10 -0.20 6.12
CA LYS A 53 -2.80 1.01 5.32
C LYS A 53 -1.30 1.25 5.20
N VAL A 54 -0.54 1.08 6.29
CA VAL A 54 0.93 1.21 6.29
C VAL A 54 1.57 0.16 5.36
N LEU A 55 1.18 -1.11 5.47
CA LEU A 55 1.72 -2.17 4.62
C LEU A 55 1.39 -1.96 3.13
N ARG A 56 0.21 -1.41 2.84
CA ARG A 56 -0.19 -1.04 1.46
C ARG A 56 0.56 0.19 0.95
N ALA A 57 0.92 1.14 1.82
CA ALA A 57 1.78 2.26 1.46
C ALA A 57 3.17 1.77 1.04
N ILE A 58 3.75 0.83 1.80
CA ILE A 58 5.02 0.19 1.45
C ILE A 58 4.91 -0.52 0.10
N GLU A 59 3.83 -1.27 -0.12
CA GLU A 59 3.57 -1.89 -1.42
C GLU A 59 3.57 -0.85 -2.54
N ARG A 60 2.75 0.20 -2.45
CA ARG A 60 2.68 1.29 -3.45
C ARG A 60 4.04 1.92 -3.73
N VAL A 61 4.82 2.23 -2.69
CA VAL A 61 6.13 2.88 -2.87
C VAL A 61 7.16 1.91 -3.45
N ASN A 62 7.11 0.62 -3.11
CA ASN A 62 7.90 -0.43 -3.76
C ASN A 62 7.63 -0.56 -5.26
N LEU A 63 6.48 -0.10 -5.73
CA LEU A 63 6.06 -0.12 -7.13
C LEU A 63 6.41 1.16 -7.88
N SER A 64 6.86 2.19 -7.16
CA SER A 64 7.37 3.42 -7.76
C SER A 64 8.69 3.18 -8.50
N LYS A 65 9.13 4.15 -9.30
CA LYS A 65 10.42 4.08 -10.02
C LYS A 65 11.63 4.14 -9.08
N ASN A 66 11.43 4.42 -7.79
CA ASN A 66 12.51 4.62 -6.83
C ASN A 66 13.16 3.29 -6.45
N ALA A 67 14.50 3.28 -6.37
CA ALA A 67 15.23 2.13 -5.88
C ALA A 67 14.82 1.81 -4.43
N ARG A 68 14.58 0.52 -4.14
CA ARG A 68 14.11 0.06 -2.82
C ARG A 68 15.07 0.52 -1.72
N PHE A 69 14.51 1.15 -0.67
CA PHE A 69 15.25 1.70 0.47
C PHE A 69 16.23 2.85 0.14
N SER A 70 16.18 3.45 -1.05
CA SER A 70 16.87 4.71 -1.32
C SER A 70 16.29 5.87 -0.51
N ASP A 71 17.01 7.00 -0.43
CA ASP A 71 16.50 8.18 0.27
C ASP A 71 15.23 8.74 -0.38
N ASP A 72 15.11 8.65 -1.70
CA ASP A 72 13.88 8.99 -2.43
C ASP A 72 12.72 8.05 -2.08
N TRP A 73 13.00 6.74 -1.93
CA TRP A 73 12.01 5.77 -1.49
C TRP A 73 11.54 6.04 -0.06
N LYS A 74 12.48 6.32 0.85
CA LYS A 74 12.18 6.67 2.26
C LYS A 74 11.34 7.96 2.33
N THR A 75 11.66 8.95 1.51
CA THR A 75 10.94 10.23 1.45
C THR A 75 9.55 10.06 0.86
N ALA A 76 9.41 9.28 -0.21
CA ALA A 76 8.11 8.95 -0.80
C ALA A 76 7.20 8.22 0.20
N LEU A 77 7.73 7.26 0.96
CA LEU A 77 6.98 6.56 2.00
C LEU A 77 6.56 7.50 3.13
N LYS A 78 7.46 8.35 3.64
CA LYS A 78 7.12 9.35 4.66
C LYS A 78 6.00 10.28 4.18
N ASN A 79 6.07 10.75 2.94
CA ASN A 79 5.06 11.63 2.36
C ASN A 79 3.69 10.93 2.20
N ASP A 80 3.67 9.65 1.80
CA ASP A 80 2.42 8.87 1.68
C ASP A 80 1.78 8.64 3.07
N LEU A 81 2.59 8.29 4.07
CA LEU A 81 2.12 8.11 5.45
C LEU A 81 1.61 9.41 6.08
N GLN A 82 2.26 10.55 5.77
CA GLN A 82 1.81 11.88 6.19
C GLN A 82 0.46 12.26 5.63
N LYS A 83 0.21 12.02 4.35
CA LYS A 83 -1.08 12.28 3.71
C LYS A 83 -2.23 11.49 4.36
N GLN A 84 -1.94 10.32 4.92
CA GLN A 84 -2.92 9.43 5.53
C GLN A 84 -3.06 9.60 7.04
N ASN A 85 -2.38 10.59 7.64
CA ASN A 85 -2.30 10.81 9.08
C ASN A 85 -1.75 9.60 9.88
N LEU A 86 -0.82 8.83 9.29
CA LEU A 86 -0.22 7.62 9.88
C LEU A 86 1.19 7.87 10.42
N ASN A 87 1.53 9.11 10.78
CA ASN A 87 2.90 9.48 11.18
C ASN A 87 3.42 8.76 12.41
N SER A 88 2.52 8.43 13.34
CA SER A 88 2.84 7.68 14.56
C SER A 88 3.45 6.30 14.27
N TRP A 89 3.17 5.69 13.11
CA TRP A 89 3.62 4.35 12.77
C TRP A 89 5.09 4.23 12.37
N TYR A 90 5.75 5.35 12.05
CA TYR A 90 7.19 5.39 11.75
C TYR A 90 7.99 6.24 12.75
N GLN A 91 7.33 7.12 13.50
CA GLN A 91 7.94 7.91 14.57
C GLN A 91 7.85 7.19 15.92
N LEU A 92 8.31 5.95 16.00
CA LEU A 92 8.36 5.18 17.25
C LEU A 92 9.56 5.56 18.14
N SER A 93 10.19 6.71 17.88
CA SER A 93 11.56 7.04 18.25
C SER A 93 11.85 6.86 19.74
N SER A 94 13.02 6.31 20.03
CA SER A 94 13.61 6.10 21.36
C SER A 94 14.04 7.39 22.09
N SER A 95 14.17 8.53 21.38
CA SER A 95 14.90 9.71 21.88
C SER A 95 14.06 10.89 22.38
N ILE A 96 12.76 10.72 22.70
CA ILE A 96 11.94 11.85 23.17
C ILE A 96 12.06 11.99 24.70
N LYS A 97 12.56 13.14 25.16
CA LYS A 97 12.71 13.48 26.60
C LYS A 97 11.51 14.32 27.10
N ASP A 98 10.30 13.83 26.90
CA ASP A 98 9.07 14.44 27.42
C ASP A 98 8.12 13.34 27.91
N ASP A 99 7.76 13.36 29.20
CA ASP A 99 6.94 12.35 29.86
C ASP A 99 5.56 12.15 29.21
N LYS A 100 4.96 13.19 28.60
CA LYS A 100 3.69 13.06 27.87
C LYS A 100 3.86 12.40 26.52
N MET A 101 4.98 12.66 25.85
CA MET A 101 5.30 12.04 24.56
C MET A 101 5.71 10.57 24.74
N ASP A 102 6.34 10.23 25.86
CA ASP A 102 6.69 8.84 26.23
C ASP A 102 5.44 7.96 26.38
N GLU A 103 4.35 8.47 26.96
CA GLU A 103 3.09 7.74 27.07
C GLU A 103 2.46 7.48 25.68
N ILE A 104 2.49 8.49 24.80
CA ILE A 104 2.00 8.38 23.42
C ILE A 104 2.84 7.37 22.62
N ILE A 105 4.17 7.41 22.76
CA ILE A 105 5.08 6.47 22.10
C ILE A 105 4.82 5.04 22.59
N SER A 106 4.72 4.85 23.90
CA SER A 106 4.48 3.52 24.49
C SER A 106 3.14 2.93 24.03
N LYS A 107 2.09 3.74 23.98
CA LYS A 107 0.79 3.33 23.43
C LYS A 107 0.86 3.02 21.93
N THR A 108 1.69 3.75 21.19
CA THR A 108 1.90 3.49 19.75
C THR A 108 2.68 2.18 19.53
N ARG A 109 3.65 1.86 20.40
CA ARG A 109 4.37 0.57 20.39
C ARG A 109 3.44 -0.59 20.74
N GLN A 110 2.57 -0.42 21.73
CA GLN A 110 1.52 -1.40 22.06
C GLN A 110 0.60 -1.65 20.86
N LYS A 111 0.12 -0.58 20.22
CA LYS A 111 -0.70 -0.65 19.01
C LYS A 111 0.02 -1.40 17.88
N ASP A 112 1.30 -1.12 17.66
CA ASP A 112 2.12 -1.81 16.68
C ASP A 112 2.25 -3.31 16.99
N HIS A 113 2.51 -3.66 18.23
CA HIS A 113 2.61 -5.04 18.69
C HIS A 113 1.31 -5.82 18.46
N VAL A 114 0.19 -5.29 18.94
CA VAL A 114 -1.11 -5.97 18.88
C VAL A 114 -1.60 -6.12 17.44
N SER A 115 -1.50 -5.05 16.66
CA SER A 115 -1.92 -5.07 15.25
C SER A 115 -1.13 -6.09 14.44
N HIS A 116 0.16 -6.26 14.70
CA HIS A 116 0.99 -7.29 14.04
C HIS A 116 0.43 -8.70 14.29
N PHE A 117 0.12 -9.05 15.54
CA PHE A 117 -0.42 -10.36 15.87
C PHE A 117 -1.82 -10.60 15.30
N LEU A 118 -2.67 -9.57 15.25
CA LEU A 118 -3.97 -9.70 14.59
C LEU A 118 -3.81 -9.94 13.08
N MET A 119 -2.86 -9.26 12.44
CA MET A 119 -2.57 -9.47 11.02
C MET A 119 -2.04 -10.87 10.73
N ARG A 120 -1.29 -11.49 11.66
CA ARG A 120 -0.90 -12.91 11.54
C ARG A 120 -2.12 -13.81 11.42
N LEU A 121 -3.14 -13.59 12.25
CA LEU A 121 -4.39 -14.36 12.21
C LEU A 121 -5.13 -14.17 10.88
N ALA A 122 -5.20 -12.93 10.37
CA ALA A 122 -5.91 -12.64 9.12
C ALA A 122 -5.20 -13.20 7.87
N TYR A 123 -3.87 -13.11 7.81
CA TYR A 123 -3.08 -13.43 6.61
C TYR A 123 -2.44 -14.82 6.63
N CYS A 124 -2.66 -15.65 7.66
CA CYS A 124 -2.08 -17.00 7.73
C CYS A 124 -2.77 -18.06 6.86
N ARG A 125 -3.98 -17.79 6.36
CA ARG A 125 -4.85 -18.79 5.71
C ARG A 125 -4.32 -19.33 4.38
N THR A 126 -3.95 -18.44 3.46
CA THR A 126 -3.47 -18.81 2.13
C THR A 126 -1.98 -18.55 2.02
N GLU A 127 -1.31 -19.32 1.16
CA GLU A 127 0.11 -19.07 0.90
C GLU A 127 0.36 -17.70 0.29
N GLU A 128 -0.54 -17.22 -0.57
CA GLU A 128 -0.47 -15.89 -1.18
C GLU A 128 -0.50 -14.78 -0.13
N TYR A 129 -1.46 -14.83 0.80
CA TYR A 129 -1.58 -13.86 1.88
C TYR A 129 -0.40 -13.90 2.84
N ARG A 130 0.12 -15.09 3.15
CA ARG A 130 1.34 -15.26 3.95
C ARG A 130 2.54 -14.61 3.28
N ARG A 131 2.79 -14.92 2.00
CA ARG A 131 3.91 -14.37 1.24
C ARG A 131 3.83 -12.86 1.15
N TRP A 132 2.63 -12.32 0.88
CA TRP A 132 2.38 -10.88 0.82
C TRP A 132 2.67 -10.21 2.18
N PHE A 133 2.05 -10.71 3.26
CA PHE A 133 2.23 -10.14 4.59
C PHE A 133 3.70 -10.17 5.03
N ILE A 134 4.36 -11.33 4.91
CA ILE A 134 5.79 -11.46 5.25
C ILE A 134 6.63 -10.46 4.45
N ALA A 135 6.36 -10.26 3.16
CA ALA A 135 7.11 -9.32 2.33
C ALA A 135 6.95 -7.87 2.81
N GLN A 136 5.72 -7.37 2.97
CA GLN A 136 5.50 -5.98 3.37
C GLN A 136 5.96 -5.71 4.80
N GLU A 137 5.76 -6.69 5.69
CA GLU A 137 6.15 -6.60 7.09
C GLU A 137 7.67 -6.62 7.28
N THR A 138 8.39 -7.42 6.47
CA THR A 138 9.87 -7.41 6.42
C THR A 138 10.38 -6.06 5.92
N ASP A 139 9.74 -5.47 4.91
CA ASP A 139 10.13 -4.16 4.39
C ASP A 139 9.85 -3.04 5.41
N LEU A 140 8.75 -3.12 6.16
CA LEU A 140 8.44 -2.19 7.26
C LEU A 140 9.51 -2.26 8.35
N PHE A 141 9.86 -3.48 8.77
CA PHE A 141 10.91 -3.71 9.75
C PHE A 141 12.25 -3.14 9.28
N ARG A 142 12.64 -3.43 8.04
CA ARG A 142 13.89 -2.91 7.45
C ARG A 142 13.91 -1.40 7.35
N PHE A 143 12.80 -0.78 6.96
CA PHE A 143 12.66 0.67 6.92
C PHE A 143 12.88 1.29 8.30
N ARG A 144 12.19 0.77 9.33
CA ARG A 144 12.35 1.24 10.72
C ARG A 144 13.78 1.07 11.20
N PHE A 145 14.37 -0.11 10.98
CA PHE A 145 15.75 -0.39 11.35
C PHE A 145 16.73 0.59 10.70
N SER A 146 16.51 0.96 9.44
CA SER A 146 17.37 1.93 8.72
C SER A 146 17.28 3.38 9.22
N MET A 147 16.33 3.67 10.12
CA MET A 147 16.15 4.99 10.73
C MET A 147 16.71 5.08 12.16
N GLU A 148 17.09 3.96 12.75
CA GLU A 148 17.61 3.91 14.12
C GLU A 148 19.06 4.40 14.22
N SER A 149 19.43 4.92 15.39
CA SER A 149 20.80 5.31 15.69
C SER A 149 21.69 4.09 15.98
N SER A 150 23.00 4.26 15.91
CA SER A 150 23.95 3.20 16.29
C SER A 150 23.85 2.81 17.77
N GLU A 151 23.40 3.72 18.64
CA GLU A 151 23.15 3.46 20.06
C GLU A 151 21.92 2.58 20.26
N ASP A 152 20.82 2.90 19.58
CA ASP A 152 19.58 2.13 19.61
C ASP A 152 19.80 0.72 19.04
N ILE A 153 20.51 0.60 17.92
CA ILE A 153 20.85 -0.70 17.34
C ILE A 153 21.61 -1.58 18.33
N ARG A 154 22.56 -1.01 19.09
CA ARG A 154 23.29 -1.74 20.14
C ARG A 154 22.38 -2.15 21.30
N ALA A 155 21.47 -1.26 21.73
CA ALA A 155 20.48 -1.57 22.76
C ALA A 155 19.55 -2.71 22.33
N PHE A 156 19.03 -2.65 21.10
CA PHE A 156 18.18 -3.67 20.50
C PHE A 156 18.86 -5.04 20.42
N MET A 157 20.12 -5.09 19.98
CA MET A 157 20.89 -6.35 19.93
C MET A 157 21.07 -6.97 21.32
N LYS A 158 21.38 -6.13 22.33
CA LYS A 158 21.56 -6.57 23.71
C LYS A 158 20.26 -7.12 24.32
N GLU A 159 19.15 -6.44 24.08
CA GLU A 159 17.83 -6.84 24.58
C GLU A 159 17.38 -8.20 23.99
N ASN A 160 17.58 -8.38 22.69
CA ASN A 160 17.21 -9.61 21.98
C ASN A 160 18.25 -10.74 22.14
N LYS A 161 19.24 -10.57 23.03
CA LYS A 161 20.31 -11.54 23.30
C LYS A 161 21.06 -11.97 22.03
N MET A 162 21.25 -11.04 21.10
CA MET A 162 22.04 -11.30 19.90
C MET A 162 23.52 -11.20 20.26
N ASN A 163 24.29 -12.26 19.99
CA ASN A 163 25.74 -12.32 20.26
C ASN A 163 26.55 -11.61 19.16
N PHE A 164 26.14 -10.41 18.77
CA PHE A 164 26.85 -9.59 17.77
C PHE A 164 27.72 -8.58 18.49
N LEU A 165 29.00 -8.93 18.66
CA LEU A 165 29.96 -8.06 19.34
C LEU A 165 30.75 -7.24 18.30
N PRO A 166 30.95 -5.93 18.54
CA PRO A 166 31.87 -5.15 17.74
C PRO A 166 33.29 -5.68 17.93
N ILE A 167 34.07 -5.71 16.85
CA ILE A 167 35.46 -6.16 16.93
C ILE A 167 36.34 -5.09 17.58
N PRO A 168 37.31 -5.45 18.42
CA PRO A 168 38.31 -4.52 18.91
C PRO A 168 39.14 -3.93 17.76
N GLU A 169 39.58 -2.68 17.90
CA GLU A 169 40.45 -2.02 16.90
C GLU A 169 41.76 -2.79 16.64
N GLU A 170 42.29 -3.47 17.65
CA GLU A 170 43.46 -4.35 17.51
C GLU A 170 43.20 -5.57 16.62
N GLU A 171 41.99 -6.15 16.68
CA GLU A 171 41.60 -7.25 15.79
C GLU A 171 41.36 -6.71 14.38
N LYS A 172 40.69 -5.55 14.26
CA LYS A 172 40.40 -4.87 12.99
C LYS A 172 41.66 -4.55 12.20
N LYS A 173 42.69 -3.97 12.84
CA LYS A 173 43.97 -3.65 12.20
C LYS A 173 44.68 -4.89 11.64
N LYS A 174 44.63 -6.02 12.36
CA LYS A 174 45.26 -7.29 11.91
C LYS A 174 44.61 -7.88 10.66
N ILE A 175 43.29 -7.71 10.50
CA ILE A 175 42.53 -8.26 9.38
C ILE A 175 42.20 -7.22 8.30
N LEU A 176 42.67 -5.98 8.44
CA LEU A 176 42.30 -4.84 7.60
C LEU A 176 42.47 -5.12 6.10
N THR A 177 43.62 -5.67 5.69
CA THR A 177 43.90 -6.02 4.29
C THR A 177 42.90 -7.02 3.73
N LYS A 178 42.44 -7.96 4.56
CA LYS A 178 41.46 -8.98 4.18
C LYS A 178 40.04 -8.40 4.11
N LEU A 179 39.70 -7.47 5.01
CA LEU A 179 38.43 -6.74 4.98
C LEU A 179 38.32 -5.88 3.71
N ILE A 180 39.41 -5.18 3.34
CA ILE A 180 39.50 -4.39 2.10
C ILE A 180 39.22 -5.28 0.88
N HIS A 181 39.88 -6.44 0.81
CA HIS A 181 39.70 -7.37 -0.31
C HIS A 181 38.29 -7.96 -0.37
N ALA A 182 37.68 -8.27 0.77
CA ALA A 182 36.34 -8.86 0.83
C ALA A 182 35.22 -7.85 0.51
N ALA A 183 35.35 -6.61 0.99
CA ALA A 183 34.31 -5.59 0.85
C ALA A 183 34.44 -4.75 -0.42
N GLN A 184 35.54 -4.90 -1.18
CA GLN A 184 35.87 -4.09 -2.37
C GLN A 184 35.85 -2.58 -2.08
N PHE A 185 36.13 -2.18 -0.84
CA PHE A 185 36.16 -0.78 -0.39
C PHE A 185 37.58 -0.23 -0.32
N ASN A 186 37.70 1.10 -0.39
CA ASN A 186 38.96 1.79 -0.09
C ASN A 186 39.31 1.66 1.41
N ALA A 187 40.61 1.59 1.74
CA ALA A 187 41.12 1.42 3.10
C ALA A 187 40.52 2.43 4.10
N ASN A 188 40.40 3.70 3.69
CA ASN A 188 39.84 4.77 4.53
C ASN A 188 38.37 4.53 4.93
N LYS A 189 37.58 3.88 4.05
CA LYS A 189 36.18 3.57 4.34
C LYS A 189 36.09 2.40 5.33
N VAL A 190 36.97 1.40 5.21
CA VAL A 190 37.02 0.26 6.13
C VAL A 190 37.43 0.70 7.53
N ASP A 191 38.33 1.67 7.64
CA ASP A 191 38.78 2.20 8.94
C ASP A 191 37.70 3.02 9.66
N ALA A 192 36.88 3.78 8.92
CA ALA A 192 35.81 4.60 9.47
C ALA A 192 34.58 3.80 9.95
N VAL A 193 34.36 2.60 9.43
CA VAL A 193 33.15 1.79 9.70
C VAL A 193 33.40 0.80 10.84
N GLU A 194 32.44 0.65 11.75
CA GLU A 194 32.45 -0.39 12.78
C GLU A 194 32.19 -1.76 12.15
N TYR A 195 32.96 -2.77 12.57
CA TYR A 195 32.79 -4.15 12.13
C TYR A 195 32.28 -5.02 13.27
N TYR A 196 31.41 -5.97 12.93
CA TYR A 196 30.85 -6.94 13.85
C TYR A 196 31.30 -8.34 13.48
N LYS A 197 31.54 -9.16 14.50
CA LYS A 197 31.86 -10.57 14.35
C LYS A 197 30.61 -11.40 14.59
N VAL A 198 30.17 -12.13 13.58
CA VAL A 198 28.94 -12.94 13.64
C VAL A 198 29.21 -14.37 13.17
N PRO A 199 28.51 -15.40 13.68
CA PRO A 199 28.60 -16.74 13.10
C PRO A 199 28.25 -16.69 11.60
N PHE A 200 29.04 -17.36 10.75
CA PHE A 200 28.83 -17.24 9.30
C PHE A 200 27.46 -17.73 8.83
N THR A 201 26.84 -18.62 9.60
CA THR A 201 25.48 -19.16 9.38
C THR A 201 24.38 -18.11 9.51
N GLU A 202 24.63 -17.00 10.21
CA GLU A 202 23.70 -15.88 10.32
C GLU A 202 23.82 -14.91 9.13
N ALA A 203 24.96 -14.94 8.41
CA ALA A 203 25.29 -14.02 7.32
C ALA A 203 25.33 -14.70 5.94
N LEU A 204 24.58 -15.79 5.74
CA LEU A 204 24.65 -16.62 4.53
C LEU A 204 24.44 -15.84 3.22
N ASP A 205 23.57 -14.83 3.23
CA ASP A 205 23.33 -13.97 2.06
C ASP A 205 24.54 -13.11 1.69
N LEU A 206 25.37 -12.70 2.64
CA LEU A 206 26.61 -11.98 2.33
C LEU A 206 27.73 -12.95 1.94
N VAL A 207 27.77 -14.11 2.60
CA VAL A 207 28.75 -15.18 2.35
C VAL A 207 28.62 -15.75 0.94
N ARG A 208 27.39 -16.06 0.49
CA ARG A 208 27.16 -16.66 -0.84
C ARG A 208 27.65 -15.76 -1.99
N HIS A 209 27.65 -14.45 -1.79
CA HIS A 209 28.12 -13.47 -2.77
C HIS A 209 29.59 -13.06 -2.54
N ARG A 210 30.28 -13.68 -1.57
CA ARG A 210 31.68 -13.39 -1.19
C ARG A 210 31.91 -11.90 -0.84
N LYS A 211 30.92 -11.26 -0.21
CA LYS A 211 30.97 -9.84 0.18
C LYS A 211 31.59 -9.59 1.56
N VAL A 212 31.88 -10.66 2.31
CA VAL A 212 32.35 -10.60 3.69
C VAL A 212 33.55 -11.49 3.89
N TYR A 213 34.41 -11.10 4.83
CA TYR A 213 35.57 -11.89 5.22
C TYR A 213 35.16 -12.99 6.21
N LEU A 214 35.69 -14.20 6.00
CA LEU A 214 35.44 -15.36 6.85
C LEU A 214 36.73 -15.82 7.54
N GLN A 215 36.63 -16.10 8.84
CA GLN A 215 37.73 -16.71 9.60
C GLN A 215 37.18 -17.57 10.74
N ALA A 216 37.65 -18.82 10.81
CA ALA A 216 37.36 -19.74 11.92
C ALA A 216 35.86 -19.88 12.28
N GLY A 217 34.97 -19.93 11.27
CA GLY A 217 33.52 -20.04 11.48
C GLY A 217 32.78 -18.72 11.72
N PHE A 218 33.47 -17.59 11.64
CA PHE A 218 32.88 -16.26 11.80
C PHE A 218 32.96 -15.45 10.51
N ALA A 219 31.94 -14.63 10.28
CA ALA A 219 31.89 -13.59 9.28
C ALA A 219 32.12 -12.21 9.92
N TYR A 220 32.91 -11.38 9.24
CA TYR A 220 33.18 -10.00 9.64
C TYR A 220 32.39 -9.07 8.74
N ILE A 221 31.42 -8.38 9.32
CA ILE A 221 30.42 -7.58 8.62
C ILE A 221 30.52 -6.11 9.01
N PRO A 222 30.34 -5.16 8.08
CA PRO A 222 30.22 -3.75 8.43
C PRO A 222 28.88 -3.46 9.12
N SER A 223 28.82 -2.41 9.93
CA SER A 223 27.58 -1.95 10.58
C SER A 223 26.43 -1.71 9.61
N GLU A 224 26.73 -1.24 8.38
CA GLU A 224 25.75 -1.01 7.31
C GLU A 224 25.02 -2.29 6.89
N ASP A 225 25.71 -3.44 6.91
CA ASP A 225 25.15 -4.74 6.48
C ASP A 225 24.39 -5.46 7.59
N LEU A 226 24.52 -5.01 8.85
CA LEU A 226 23.81 -5.58 10.00
C LEU A 226 22.29 -5.52 9.80
N VAL A 227 21.80 -4.45 9.16
CA VAL A 227 20.39 -4.28 8.78
C VAL A 227 19.90 -5.48 7.97
N SER A 228 20.71 -5.95 7.01
CA SER A 228 20.33 -7.03 6.11
C SER A 228 20.21 -8.37 6.83
N ILE A 229 21.12 -8.65 7.77
CA ILE A 229 21.16 -9.89 8.54
C ILE A 229 19.98 -9.96 9.49
N ILE A 230 19.75 -8.91 10.28
CA ILE A 230 18.64 -8.89 11.24
C ILE A 230 17.30 -8.91 10.50
N THR A 231 17.19 -8.26 9.34
CA THR A 231 16.00 -8.34 8.49
C THR A 231 15.75 -9.77 7.98
N ALA A 232 16.80 -10.49 7.57
CA ALA A 232 16.68 -11.88 7.12
C ALA A 232 16.28 -12.83 8.27
N MET A 233 16.84 -12.64 9.46
CA MET A 233 16.44 -13.35 10.67
C MET A 233 14.98 -13.08 11.02
N PHE A 234 14.55 -11.81 11.02
CA PHE A 234 13.17 -11.41 11.25
C PHE A 234 12.21 -12.09 10.27
N ARG A 235 12.53 -12.06 8.96
CA ARG A 235 11.72 -12.72 7.92
C ARG A 235 11.57 -14.23 8.17
N SER A 236 12.65 -14.89 8.58
CA SER A 236 12.66 -16.33 8.87
C SER A 236 11.80 -16.67 10.10
N HIS A 237 11.95 -15.91 11.19
CA HIS A 237 11.13 -16.06 12.39
C HIS A 237 9.66 -15.79 12.11
N LEU A 238 9.33 -14.74 11.35
CA LEU A 238 7.96 -14.43 10.97
C LEU A 238 7.36 -15.55 10.12
N SER A 239 8.13 -16.09 9.17
CA SER A 239 7.66 -17.20 8.35
C SER A 239 7.33 -18.45 9.17
N LEU A 240 8.16 -18.80 10.14
CA LEU A 240 7.91 -19.89 11.08
C LEU A 240 6.66 -19.61 11.93
N ALA A 241 6.57 -18.40 12.50
CA ALA A 241 5.43 -18.00 13.32
C ALA A 241 4.11 -18.08 12.54
N MET A 242 4.07 -17.61 11.29
CA MET A 242 2.88 -17.70 10.42
C MET A 242 2.46 -19.16 10.16
N ALA A 243 3.42 -20.09 10.04
CA ALA A 243 3.13 -21.51 9.88
C ALA A 243 2.56 -22.13 11.16
N LEU A 244 3.06 -21.74 12.33
CA LEU A 244 2.51 -22.18 13.61
C LEU A 244 1.09 -21.62 13.84
N THR A 245 0.88 -20.32 13.58
CA THR A 245 -0.45 -19.69 13.67
C THR A 245 -1.48 -20.38 12.79
N MET A 246 -1.11 -20.74 11.56
CA MET A 246 -2.00 -21.47 10.64
C MET A 246 -2.44 -22.82 11.20
N ARG A 247 -1.54 -23.55 11.88
CA ARG A 247 -1.84 -24.85 12.48
C ARG A 247 -2.82 -24.75 13.65
N SER A 248 -2.71 -23.69 14.45
CA SER A 248 -3.58 -23.45 15.61
C SER A 248 -4.87 -22.67 15.27
N LEU A 249 -5.00 -22.16 14.03
CA LEU A 249 -6.15 -21.36 13.61
C LEU A 249 -7.51 -22.05 13.78
N PRO A 250 -7.69 -23.37 13.51
CA PRO A 250 -8.99 -24.02 13.65
C PRO A 250 -9.58 -23.93 15.06
N GLU A 251 -8.76 -24.07 16.10
CA GLU A 251 -9.20 -23.95 17.51
C GLU A 251 -9.69 -22.53 17.85
N LEU A 252 -9.14 -21.52 17.18
CA LEU A 252 -9.54 -20.11 17.34
C LEU A 252 -10.79 -19.75 16.55
N GLU A 253 -11.10 -20.47 15.47
CA GLU A 253 -12.29 -20.21 14.64
C GLU A 253 -13.61 -20.73 15.23
N ASP A 254 -13.53 -21.52 16.31
CA ASP A 254 -14.70 -21.89 17.11
C ASP A 254 -15.34 -20.66 17.77
N ASP A 255 -14.55 -19.61 18.05
CA ASP A 255 -15.08 -18.32 18.48
C ASP A 255 -15.66 -17.54 17.29
N HIS A 256 -16.99 -17.43 17.25
CA HIS A 256 -17.71 -16.71 16.22
C HIS A 256 -17.28 -15.23 16.07
N ARG A 257 -16.77 -14.59 17.13
CA ARG A 257 -16.30 -13.19 17.09
C ARG A 257 -15.02 -13.07 16.29
N ILE A 258 -14.04 -13.96 16.55
CA ILE A 258 -12.76 -14.01 15.84
C ILE A 258 -13.00 -14.41 14.39
N ARG A 259 -13.82 -15.43 14.16
CA ARG A 259 -14.17 -15.86 12.81
C ARG A 259 -14.81 -14.75 11.98
N ARG A 260 -15.74 -13.97 12.56
CA ARG A 260 -16.34 -12.80 11.90
C ARG A 260 -15.30 -11.73 11.63
N LEU A 261 -14.49 -11.36 12.63
CA LEU A 261 -13.41 -10.38 12.50
C LEU A 261 -12.48 -10.72 11.33
N LEU A 262 -11.95 -11.94 11.29
CA LEU A 262 -11.01 -12.39 10.26
C LEU A 262 -11.65 -12.48 8.86
N ASN A 263 -12.92 -12.89 8.77
CA ASN A 263 -13.64 -12.95 7.49
C ASN A 263 -14.05 -11.58 6.97
N ASP A 264 -14.35 -10.65 7.85
CA ASP A 264 -14.74 -9.30 7.52
C ASP A 264 -13.51 -8.42 7.22
N PHE A 265 -12.35 -8.73 7.80
CA PHE A 265 -11.13 -7.93 7.65
C PHE A 265 -10.68 -7.84 6.18
N ASP A 266 -10.67 -8.95 5.45
CA ASP A 266 -10.36 -8.98 4.02
C ASP A 266 -11.47 -8.28 3.21
N LYS A 267 -12.74 -8.55 3.53
CA LYS A 267 -13.90 -8.01 2.80
C LYS A 267 -14.03 -6.50 2.89
N ARG A 268 -13.93 -5.92 4.10
CA ARG A 268 -14.11 -4.48 4.35
C ARG A 268 -13.05 -3.62 3.68
N TYR A 269 -11.88 -4.19 3.39
CA TYR A 269 -10.76 -3.47 2.76
C TYR A 269 -10.51 -3.88 1.29
N THR A 270 -11.10 -4.99 0.81
CA THR A 270 -11.29 -5.26 -0.64
C THR A 270 -12.34 -4.36 -1.31
N GLY A 271 -12.86 -3.35 -0.60
CA GLY A 271 -13.91 -2.44 -1.04
C GLY A 271 -15.23 -2.71 -0.33
N GLN A 272 -16.04 -1.66 -0.16
CA GLN A 272 -17.37 -1.66 0.47
C GLN A 272 -18.19 -2.94 0.21
N ASP A 273 -19.08 -3.34 1.12
CA ASP A 273 -20.09 -4.36 0.83
C ASP A 273 -20.98 -3.89 -0.33
N PHE A 274 -20.59 -4.25 -1.56
CA PHE A 274 -21.29 -3.85 -2.79
C PHE A 274 -22.68 -4.50 -2.91
N ASN A 275 -23.03 -5.40 -1.99
CA ASN A 275 -24.39 -5.88 -1.80
C ASN A 275 -25.33 -4.81 -1.22
N SER A 276 -24.81 -3.83 -0.46
CA SER A 276 -25.61 -2.83 0.29
C SER A 276 -25.88 -1.54 -0.48
N LEU A 277 -25.23 -1.34 -1.63
CA LEU A 277 -25.36 -0.13 -2.47
C LEU A 277 -26.71 0.02 -3.16
N GLN A 278 -27.59 -0.99 -3.11
CA GLN A 278 -28.99 -0.81 -3.52
C GLN A 278 -29.71 0.26 -2.68
N ASN A 279 -29.26 0.54 -1.45
CA ASN A 279 -30.00 1.38 -0.49
C ASN A 279 -29.33 2.71 -0.12
N LYS A 280 -28.14 3.03 -0.66
CA LYS A 280 -27.36 4.22 -0.23
C LYS A 280 -26.89 5.13 -1.37
N SER A 281 -27.14 4.78 -2.62
CA SER A 281 -26.84 5.67 -3.74
C SER A 281 -27.88 6.78 -3.77
N SER A 282 -27.49 8.00 -3.40
CA SER A 282 -28.25 9.24 -3.58
C SER A 282 -28.40 9.64 -5.07
N GLY A 283 -28.27 8.70 -5.99
CA GLY A 283 -28.36 8.88 -7.45
C GLY A 283 -29.41 7.93 -8.04
N ALA A 284 -30.05 8.37 -9.12
CA ALA A 284 -31.12 7.65 -9.81
C ALA A 284 -30.79 6.17 -10.06
N ALA A 285 -31.78 5.29 -9.88
CA ALA A 285 -31.64 3.86 -10.11
C ALA A 285 -31.12 3.59 -11.54
N VAL A 286 -30.04 2.80 -11.67
CA VAL A 286 -29.49 2.41 -12.97
C VAL A 286 -30.55 1.61 -13.74
N THR A 287 -30.89 2.06 -14.95
CA THR A 287 -31.82 1.35 -15.85
C THR A 287 -31.06 0.56 -16.93
N PRO A 288 -31.69 -0.45 -17.56
CA PRO A 288 -31.07 -1.24 -18.63
C PRO A 288 -30.54 -0.39 -19.79
N GLU A 289 -31.24 0.69 -20.12
CA GLU A 289 -30.94 1.58 -21.24
C GLU A 289 -29.66 2.41 -20.98
N MET A 290 -29.31 2.65 -19.72
CA MET A 290 -28.08 3.37 -19.34
C MET A 290 -26.81 2.52 -19.49
N ILE A 291 -26.94 1.19 -19.47
CA ILE A 291 -25.80 0.26 -19.35
C ILE A 291 -24.81 0.41 -20.52
N ASP A 292 -25.29 0.62 -21.75
CA ASP A 292 -24.42 0.74 -22.93
C ASP A 292 -23.53 2.00 -22.85
N GLY A 293 -24.06 3.09 -22.31
CA GLY A 293 -23.32 4.32 -22.05
C GLY A 293 -22.31 4.13 -20.92
N LEU A 294 -22.76 3.59 -19.78
CA LEU A 294 -21.92 3.31 -18.62
C LEU A 294 -20.77 2.35 -18.94
N SER A 295 -20.99 1.39 -19.85
CA SER A 295 -19.94 0.45 -20.28
C SER A 295 -18.77 1.14 -20.98
N LYS A 296 -19.03 2.22 -21.72
CA LYS A 296 -17.98 2.96 -22.44
C LYS A 296 -17.23 3.92 -21.54
N GLN A 297 -17.91 4.49 -20.55
CA GLN A 297 -17.40 5.57 -19.70
C GLN A 297 -16.83 5.08 -18.37
N SER A 298 -17.49 4.12 -17.71
CA SER A 298 -17.23 3.82 -16.30
C SER A 298 -16.93 2.37 -15.97
N PHE A 299 -17.03 1.45 -16.93
CA PHE A 299 -16.70 0.06 -16.65
C PHE A 299 -15.19 -0.19 -16.72
N PRO A 300 -14.62 -0.95 -15.77
CA PRO A 300 -13.27 -1.48 -15.94
C PRO A 300 -13.22 -2.42 -17.14
N LEU A 301 -12.02 -2.62 -17.69
CA LEU A 301 -11.83 -3.40 -18.91
C LEU A 301 -12.43 -4.82 -18.85
N CYS A 302 -12.41 -5.46 -17.66
CA CYS A 302 -13.02 -6.77 -17.46
C CYS A 302 -14.54 -6.80 -17.69
N MET A 303 -15.26 -5.78 -17.18
CA MET A 303 -16.72 -5.71 -17.32
C MET A 303 -17.12 -5.15 -18.68
N ARG A 304 -16.34 -4.21 -19.22
CA ARG A 304 -16.52 -3.71 -20.58
C ARG A 304 -16.40 -4.82 -21.61
N HIS A 305 -15.39 -5.68 -21.49
CA HIS A 305 -15.23 -6.83 -22.39
C HIS A 305 -16.42 -7.80 -22.33
N LEU A 306 -16.91 -8.11 -21.12
CA LEU A 306 -18.09 -8.96 -20.94
C LEU A 306 -19.35 -8.34 -21.55
N HIS A 307 -19.52 -7.04 -21.38
CA HIS A 307 -20.64 -6.30 -21.98
C HIS A 307 -20.56 -6.28 -23.51
N GLU A 308 -19.40 -5.97 -24.10
CA GLU A 308 -19.17 -6.00 -25.55
C GLU A 308 -19.45 -7.40 -26.12
N THR A 309 -19.00 -8.45 -25.43
CA THR A 309 -19.22 -9.85 -25.84
C THR A 309 -20.68 -10.24 -25.75
N LEU A 310 -21.38 -9.83 -24.70
CA LEU A 310 -22.81 -10.06 -24.54
C LEU A 310 -23.59 -9.41 -25.69
N ARG A 311 -23.27 -8.17 -26.04
CA ARG A 311 -23.94 -7.44 -27.14
C ARG A 311 -23.63 -7.99 -28.52
N SER A 312 -22.47 -8.63 -28.72
CA SER A 312 -22.08 -9.18 -30.03
C SER A 312 -22.53 -10.62 -30.25
N THR A 313 -22.50 -11.46 -29.21
CA THR A 313 -22.84 -12.89 -29.29
C THR A 313 -24.24 -13.21 -28.79
N HIS A 314 -24.90 -12.22 -28.17
CA HIS A 314 -26.21 -12.34 -27.53
C HIS A 314 -26.25 -13.46 -26.46
N HIS A 315 -25.09 -13.84 -25.93
CA HIS A 315 -24.95 -14.89 -24.91
C HIS A 315 -23.71 -14.69 -24.05
N LEU A 316 -23.74 -15.23 -22.82
CA LEU A 316 -22.55 -15.40 -22.00
C LEU A 316 -22.56 -16.79 -21.36
N LYS A 317 -21.40 -17.43 -21.27
CA LYS A 317 -21.18 -18.67 -20.50
C LYS A 317 -21.33 -18.44 -18.99
N HIS A 318 -21.41 -19.52 -18.21
CA HIS A 318 -21.73 -19.46 -16.78
C HIS A 318 -20.81 -18.49 -15.99
N GLY A 319 -19.49 -18.60 -16.16
CA GLY A 319 -18.54 -17.70 -15.48
C GLY A 319 -18.74 -16.22 -15.85
N GLY A 320 -19.00 -15.93 -17.13
CA GLY A 320 -19.31 -14.58 -17.61
C GLY A 320 -20.62 -14.03 -17.05
N ARG A 321 -21.69 -14.84 -17.02
CA ARG A 321 -22.97 -14.46 -16.41
C ARG A 321 -22.83 -14.16 -14.93
N MET A 322 -22.06 -14.96 -14.19
CA MET A 322 -21.81 -14.74 -12.76
C MET A 322 -20.99 -13.47 -12.52
N GLN A 323 -19.87 -13.29 -13.21
CA GLN A 323 -19.01 -12.12 -13.04
C GLN A 323 -19.74 -10.83 -13.40
N TYR A 324 -20.33 -10.78 -14.60
CA TYR A 324 -21.02 -9.58 -15.09
C TYR A 324 -22.35 -9.34 -14.37
N GLY A 325 -23.15 -10.38 -14.16
CA GLY A 325 -24.45 -10.28 -13.50
C GLY A 325 -24.35 -9.75 -12.07
N LEU A 326 -23.36 -10.22 -11.30
CA LEU A 326 -23.13 -9.71 -9.95
C LEU A 326 -22.57 -8.28 -9.96
N PHE A 327 -21.74 -7.93 -10.95
CA PHE A 327 -21.27 -6.56 -11.11
C PHE A 327 -22.41 -5.58 -11.40
N VAL A 328 -23.30 -5.88 -12.37
CA VAL A 328 -24.43 -4.99 -12.70
C VAL A 328 -25.44 -4.88 -11.57
N LYS A 329 -25.62 -5.95 -10.78
CA LYS A 329 -26.34 -5.88 -9.51
C LYS A 329 -25.67 -4.91 -8.54
N GLY A 330 -24.35 -4.99 -8.39
CA GLY A 330 -23.59 -4.15 -7.46
C GLY A 330 -23.52 -2.66 -7.84
N ILE A 331 -23.73 -2.30 -9.11
CA ILE A 331 -23.86 -0.89 -9.53
C ILE A 331 -25.29 -0.35 -9.34
N GLY A 332 -26.25 -1.20 -8.91
CA GLY A 332 -27.61 -0.78 -8.57
C GLY A 332 -28.71 -1.24 -9.53
N LEU A 333 -28.44 -2.13 -10.49
CA LEU A 333 -29.49 -2.66 -11.37
C LEU A 333 -30.46 -3.54 -10.55
N SER A 334 -31.74 -3.14 -10.50
CA SER A 334 -32.79 -3.88 -9.79
C SER A 334 -33.01 -5.28 -10.37
N LEU A 335 -33.63 -6.18 -9.60
CA LEU A 335 -33.93 -7.53 -10.10
C LEU A 335 -34.82 -7.50 -11.35
N GLU A 336 -35.84 -6.63 -11.35
CA GLU A 336 -36.77 -6.47 -12.47
C GLU A 336 -36.04 -5.98 -13.73
N HIS A 337 -35.20 -4.95 -13.58
CA HIS A 337 -34.37 -4.44 -14.67
C HIS A 337 -33.33 -5.44 -15.15
N SER A 338 -32.77 -6.25 -14.24
CA SER A 338 -31.83 -7.31 -14.58
C SER A 338 -32.51 -8.39 -15.41
N LEU A 339 -33.68 -8.87 -14.99
CA LEU A 339 -34.46 -9.84 -15.76
C LEU A 339 -34.85 -9.30 -17.13
N LYS A 340 -35.30 -8.03 -17.22
CA LYS A 340 -35.58 -7.35 -18.50
C LYS A 340 -34.34 -7.34 -19.40
N PHE A 341 -33.21 -6.85 -18.87
CA PHE A 341 -31.94 -6.74 -19.60
C PHE A 341 -31.46 -8.08 -20.16
N TRP A 342 -31.40 -9.11 -19.32
CA TRP A 342 -30.95 -10.44 -19.76
C TRP A 342 -31.94 -11.10 -20.72
N ARG A 343 -33.25 -10.92 -20.50
CA ARG A 343 -34.29 -11.48 -21.38
C ARG A 343 -34.22 -10.86 -22.76
N GLU A 344 -34.18 -9.54 -22.87
CA GLU A 344 -34.12 -8.83 -24.16
C GLU A 344 -32.88 -9.22 -24.97
N GLU A 345 -31.73 -9.38 -24.29
CA GLU A 345 -30.48 -9.69 -24.99
C GLU A 345 -30.40 -11.17 -25.39
N PHE A 346 -30.77 -12.11 -24.50
CA PHE A 346 -30.71 -13.53 -24.82
C PHE A 346 -31.78 -13.93 -25.84
N SER A 347 -32.94 -13.26 -25.85
CA SER A 347 -34.03 -13.58 -26.79
C SER A 347 -33.64 -13.37 -28.27
N LYS A 348 -32.54 -12.66 -28.54
CA LYS A 348 -31.98 -12.51 -29.90
C LYS A 348 -31.32 -13.78 -30.43
N ASN A 349 -30.97 -14.73 -29.55
CA ASN A 349 -30.28 -15.98 -29.89
C ASN A 349 -30.95 -17.23 -29.29
N MET A 350 -31.97 -17.07 -28.45
CA MET A 350 -32.74 -18.19 -27.90
C MET A 350 -34.20 -17.82 -27.69
N ASP A 351 -35.06 -18.83 -27.58
CA ASP A 351 -36.48 -18.63 -27.32
C ASP A 351 -36.75 -18.22 -25.85
N MET A 352 -37.85 -17.48 -25.62
CA MET A 352 -38.20 -16.95 -24.30
C MET A 352 -38.45 -18.06 -23.27
N ASP A 353 -39.06 -19.17 -23.70
CA ASP A 353 -39.31 -20.32 -22.82
C ASP A 353 -38.01 -20.95 -22.32
N LYS A 354 -36.99 -20.98 -23.18
CA LYS A 354 -35.65 -21.46 -22.81
C LYS A 354 -34.97 -20.50 -21.83
N PHE A 355 -35.17 -19.19 -22.01
CA PHE A 355 -34.67 -18.17 -21.07
C PHE A 355 -35.26 -18.36 -19.66
N GLU A 356 -36.59 -18.42 -19.54
CA GLU A 356 -37.25 -18.55 -18.24
C GLU A 356 -36.87 -19.85 -17.52
N LYS A 357 -36.81 -20.97 -18.24
CA LYS A 357 -36.45 -22.27 -17.64
C LYS A 357 -34.99 -22.37 -17.20
N GLN A 358 -34.05 -21.82 -17.98
CA GLN A 358 -32.61 -22.07 -17.76
C GLN A 358 -31.88 -20.94 -17.06
N TYR A 359 -32.35 -19.69 -17.15
CA TYR A 359 -31.58 -18.51 -16.74
C TYR A 359 -32.27 -17.64 -15.70
N ALA A 360 -33.60 -17.46 -15.79
CA ALA A 360 -34.32 -16.57 -14.88
C ALA A 360 -34.19 -16.99 -13.40
N TYR A 361 -34.22 -18.29 -13.12
CA TYR A 361 -33.97 -18.84 -11.77
C TYR A 361 -32.59 -18.43 -11.24
N ASN A 362 -31.52 -18.58 -12.03
CA ASN A 362 -30.18 -18.22 -11.60
C ASN A 362 -30.05 -16.71 -11.32
N ILE A 363 -30.71 -15.87 -12.11
CA ILE A 363 -30.75 -14.42 -11.89
C ILE A 363 -31.47 -14.10 -10.57
N ARG A 364 -32.65 -14.66 -10.32
CA ARG A 364 -33.39 -14.44 -9.05
C ARG A 364 -32.61 -14.95 -7.83
N HIS A 365 -31.91 -16.07 -7.96
CA HIS A 365 -31.02 -16.61 -6.95
C HIS A 365 -29.86 -15.67 -6.63
N ASN A 366 -29.24 -15.04 -7.62
CA ASN A 366 -28.17 -14.05 -7.41
C ASN A 366 -28.63 -12.84 -6.58
N TYR A 367 -29.91 -12.49 -6.61
CA TYR A 367 -30.53 -11.42 -5.82
C TYR A 367 -31.11 -11.90 -4.48
N GLY A 368 -30.94 -13.18 -4.12
CA GLY A 368 -31.40 -13.75 -2.85
C GLY A 368 -32.91 -13.93 -2.73
N LYS A 369 -33.66 -13.91 -3.85
CA LYS A 369 -35.12 -14.09 -3.88
C LYS A 369 -35.55 -15.56 -4.02
N GLU A 370 -34.61 -16.49 -4.19
CA GLU A 370 -34.86 -17.94 -4.33
C GLU A 370 -33.83 -18.77 -3.52
N GLY A 371 -34.15 -20.03 -3.20
CA GLY A 371 -33.26 -20.96 -2.49
C GLY A 371 -32.99 -20.61 -1.02
N LYS A 372 -31.74 -20.84 -0.54
CA LYS A 372 -31.27 -20.50 0.84
C LYS A 372 -31.23 -18.97 1.13
N ARG A 373 -31.79 -18.13 0.24
CA ARG A 373 -31.76 -16.66 0.30
C ARG A 373 -30.33 -16.08 0.40
N ILE A 374 -29.37 -16.74 -0.26
CA ILE A 374 -27.97 -16.28 -0.26
C ILE A 374 -27.83 -15.13 -1.25
N ASN A 375 -27.64 -13.92 -0.72
CA ASN A 375 -27.42 -12.71 -1.51
C ASN A 375 -25.96 -12.67 -2.01
N TYR A 376 -25.68 -13.23 -3.20
CA TYR A 376 -24.32 -13.32 -3.73
C TYR A 376 -23.66 -11.96 -3.89
N ALA A 377 -22.50 -11.77 -3.25
CA ALA A 377 -21.73 -10.55 -3.37
C ALA A 377 -21.07 -10.41 -4.75
N PRO A 378 -20.97 -9.18 -5.30
CA PRO A 378 -20.10 -8.88 -6.43
C PRO A 378 -18.68 -9.41 -6.23
N GLN A 379 -18.03 -9.81 -7.33
CA GLN A 379 -16.71 -10.45 -7.27
C GLN A 379 -15.60 -9.41 -7.15
N SER A 380 -14.68 -9.60 -6.20
CA SER A 380 -13.48 -8.77 -6.04
C SER A 380 -12.48 -8.97 -7.19
N CYS A 381 -11.58 -8.01 -7.38
CA CYS A 381 -10.54 -8.13 -8.40
C CYS A 381 -9.68 -9.38 -8.19
N ILE A 382 -9.33 -9.71 -6.94
CA ILE A 382 -8.56 -10.91 -6.59
C ILE A 382 -9.29 -12.16 -7.07
N LYS A 383 -10.59 -12.28 -6.77
CA LYS A 383 -11.39 -13.44 -7.19
C LYS A 383 -11.44 -13.59 -8.71
N ILE A 384 -11.54 -12.48 -9.44
CA ILE A 384 -11.58 -12.45 -10.91
C ILE A 384 -10.20 -12.78 -11.52
N ILE A 385 -9.11 -12.33 -10.88
CA ILE A 385 -7.73 -12.61 -11.31
C ILE A 385 -7.39 -14.09 -11.09
N SER A 386 -7.81 -14.67 -9.97
CA SER A 386 -7.49 -16.06 -9.61
C SER A 386 -8.47 -17.08 -10.21
N ALA A 387 -9.49 -16.63 -10.96
CA ALA A 387 -10.43 -17.52 -11.62
C ALA A 387 -9.77 -18.26 -12.80
N SER A 388 -10.01 -19.56 -12.91
CA SER A 388 -9.66 -20.33 -14.11
C SER A 388 -10.56 -19.91 -15.28
N VAL A 389 -9.96 -19.60 -16.42
CA VAL A 389 -10.67 -19.25 -17.67
C VAL A 389 -10.28 -20.26 -18.74
N GLY A 390 -11.26 -21.06 -19.17
CA GLY A 390 -11.08 -22.08 -20.20
C GLY A 390 -11.27 -21.55 -21.63
N PRO A 391 -10.99 -22.38 -22.65
CA PRO A 391 -11.16 -22.00 -24.05
C PRO A 391 -12.59 -21.53 -24.37
N GLY A 392 -12.70 -20.36 -25.01
CA GLY A 392 -13.97 -19.73 -25.37
C GLY A 392 -14.78 -19.24 -24.16
N GLU A 393 -14.18 -19.11 -22.98
CA GLU A 393 -14.76 -18.35 -21.86
C GLU A 393 -14.25 -16.91 -21.90
N ASN A 394 -15.14 -15.95 -21.65
CA ASN A 394 -14.84 -14.52 -21.79
C ASN A 394 -14.79 -13.78 -20.44
N HIS A 395 -14.81 -14.52 -19.32
CA HIS A 395 -14.69 -13.97 -17.97
C HIS A 395 -13.24 -13.87 -17.52
N GLY A 396 -13.03 -13.37 -16.30
CA GLY A 396 -11.72 -13.14 -15.73
C GLY A 396 -11.20 -11.71 -15.92
N CYS A 397 -9.94 -11.52 -15.53
CA CYS A 397 -9.25 -10.23 -15.64
C CYS A 397 -8.48 -10.15 -16.97
N PRO A 398 -8.78 -9.19 -17.86
CA PRO A 398 -8.04 -9.01 -19.11
C PRO A 398 -6.54 -8.81 -18.90
N PHE A 399 -6.15 -8.10 -17.84
CA PHE A 399 -4.73 -7.88 -17.51
C PHE A 399 -4.00 -9.18 -17.14
N ARG A 400 -4.71 -10.24 -16.73
CA ARG A 400 -4.13 -11.55 -16.41
C ARG A 400 -4.24 -12.55 -17.56
N HIS A 401 -5.42 -12.61 -18.19
CA HIS A 401 -5.79 -13.71 -19.09
C HIS A 401 -5.64 -13.40 -20.57
N PHE A 402 -5.58 -12.13 -20.97
CA PHE A 402 -5.31 -11.79 -22.36
C PHE A 402 -3.81 -11.82 -22.63
N ASP A 403 -3.46 -12.19 -23.87
CA ASP A 403 -2.12 -11.95 -24.35
C ASP A 403 -1.84 -10.45 -24.51
N ALA A 404 -0.55 -10.09 -24.58
CA ALA A 404 -0.14 -8.70 -24.65
C ALA A 404 -0.59 -8.01 -25.95
N ALA A 405 -0.77 -8.74 -27.06
CA ALA A 405 -1.16 -8.17 -28.35
C ALA A 405 -2.64 -7.76 -28.35
N VAL A 406 -3.52 -8.67 -27.92
CA VAL A 406 -4.96 -8.45 -27.74
C VAL A 406 -5.20 -7.36 -26.71
N LEU A 407 -4.44 -7.35 -25.60
CA LEU A 407 -4.54 -6.31 -24.59
C LEU A 407 -4.18 -4.92 -25.15
N ARG A 408 -3.09 -4.80 -25.91
CA ARG A 408 -2.70 -3.54 -26.60
C ARG A 408 -3.76 -3.07 -27.59
N GLN A 409 -4.30 -4.00 -28.40
CA GLN A 409 -5.36 -3.69 -29.35
C GLN A 409 -6.61 -3.15 -28.65
N LYS A 410 -7.08 -3.83 -27.60
CA LYS A 410 -8.24 -3.39 -26.80
C LYS A 410 -8.02 -2.02 -26.15
N MET A 411 -6.84 -1.76 -25.58
CA MET A 411 -6.54 -0.45 -24.98
C MET A 411 -6.47 0.66 -26.04
N THR A 412 -5.95 0.37 -27.23
CA THR A 412 -5.90 1.31 -28.35
C THR A 412 -7.32 1.66 -28.82
N MET A 413 -8.21 0.67 -28.96
CA MET A 413 -9.63 0.90 -29.29
C MET A 413 -10.33 1.77 -28.24
N ASN A 414 -9.92 1.66 -26.98
CA ASN A 414 -10.45 2.45 -25.88
C ASN A 414 -9.79 3.84 -25.75
N ARG A 415 -8.99 4.25 -26.73
CA ARG A 415 -8.31 5.56 -26.81
C ARG A 415 -7.33 5.83 -25.66
N VAL A 416 -6.72 4.78 -25.11
CA VAL A 416 -5.63 4.92 -24.13
C VAL A 416 -4.36 5.43 -24.84
N PRO A 417 -3.66 6.44 -24.30
CA PRO A 417 -2.40 6.92 -24.90
C PRO A 417 -1.33 5.83 -24.98
N GLN A 418 -0.58 5.78 -26.09
CA GLN A 418 0.47 4.76 -26.31
C GLN A 418 1.52 4.68 -25.18
N PRO A 419 2.00 5.78 -24.58
CA PRO A 419 2.93 5.70 -23.44
C PRO A 419 2.32 4.98 -22.24
N ALA A 420 1.03 5.21 -21.95
CA ALA A 420 0.34 4.53 -20.86
C ALA A 420 0.11 3.05 -21.16
N ILE A 421 -0.18 2.69 -22.43
CA ILE A 421 -0.28 1.28 -22.87
C ILE A 421 1.03 0.54 -22.57
N GLN A 422 2.19 1.14 -22.86
CA GLN A 422 3.48 0.51 -22.57
C GLN A 422 3.69 0.28 -21.07
N GLU A 423 3.45 1.30 -20.24
CA GLU A 423 3.53 1.15 -18.76
C GLU A 423 2.60 0.05 -18.25
N ILE A 424 1.36 -0.03 -18.77
CA ILE A 424 0.39 -1.04 -18.37
C ILE A 424 0.88 -2.45 -18.72
N VAL A 425 1.45 -2.65 -19.92
CA VAL A 425 1.97 -3.96 -20.34
C VAL A 425 3.20 -4.36 -19.53
N ASP A 426 4.07 -3.41 -19.16
CA ASP A 426 5.21 -3.68 -18.29
C ASP A 426 4.76 -4.13 -16.89
N LEU A 427 3.70 -3.49 -16.34
CA LEU A 427 3.08 -3.89 -15.07
C LEU A 427 2.45 -5.29 -15.14
N VAL A 428 1.77 -5.61 -16.24
CA VAL A 428 1.19 -6.94 -16.49
C VAL A 428 2.27 -8.02 -16.53
N THR A 429 3.41 -7.73 -17.17
CA THR A 429 4.56 -8.64 -17.26
C THR A 429 5.16 -8.93 -15.88
N ARG A 430 5.10 -7.97 -14.96
CA ARG A 430 5.51 -8.12 -13.55
C ARG A 430 4.40 -8.72 -12.66
N HIS A 431 3.31 -9.22 -13.24
CA HIS A 431 2.15 -9.77 -12.54
C HIS A 431 1.37 -8.78 -11.66
N HIS A 432 1.48 -7.47 -11.91
CA HIS A 432 0.82 -6.41 -11.15
C HIS A 432 -0.53 -5.99 -11.77
N TYR A 433 -1.48 -6.91 -11.81
CA TYR A 433 -2.73 -6.76 -12.57
C TYR A 433 -3.68 -5.66 -12.08
N GLN A 434 -3.81 -5.50 -10.76
CA GLN A 434 -4.70 -4.47 -10.18
C GLN A 434 -4.16 -3.07 -10.46
N ILE A 435 -2.83 -2.92 -10.46
CA ILE A 435 -2.14 -1.66 -10.73
C ILE A 435 -2.19 -1.34 -12.21
N ALA A 436 -2.06 -2.35 -13.08
CA ALA A 436 -2.33 -2.20 -14.50
C ALA A 436 -3.76 -1.66 -14.74
N CYS A 437 -4.75 -2.16 -14.00
CA CYS A 437 -6.13 -1.64 -14.05
C CYS A 437 -6.25 -0.21 -13.48
N GLN A 438 -5.51 0.13 -12.43
CA GLN A 438 -5.45 1.50 -11.90
C GLN A 438 -4.83 2.44 -12.93
N ARG A 439 -3.70 2.08 -13.54
CA ARG A 439 -3.06 2.90 -14.57
C ARG A 439 -3.94 3.09 -15.79
N TYR A 440 -4.72 2.06 -16.15
CA TYR A 440 -5.78 2.16 -17.16
C TYR A 440 -6.88 3.15 -16.76
N PHE A 441 -7.33 3.15 -15.49
CA PHE A 441 -8.27 4.14 -14.96
C PHE A 441 -7.72 5.55 -15.11
N GLU A 442 -6.50 5.79 -14.65
CA GLU A 442 -5.86 7.11 -14.67
C GLU A 442 -5.70 7.64 -16.10
N ALA A 443 -5.34 6.75 -17.04
CA ALA A 443 -5.20 7.11 -18.43
C ALA A 443 -6.55 7.39 -19.13
N THR A 444 -7.65 6.81 -18.65
CA THR A 444 -9.00 7.03 -19.22
C THR A 444 -9.75 8.20 -18.59
N HIS A 445 -9.47 8.52 -17.32
CA HIS A 445 -10.14 9.60 -16.57
C HIS A 445 -9.24 10.83 -16.35
N ASN A 446 -7.99 10.77 -16.81
CA ASN A 446 -6.97 11.82 -16.65
C ASN A 446 -6.80 12.30 -15.19
N THR A 447 -7.03 11.41 -14.22
CA THR A 447 -7.04 11.69 -12.78
C THR A 447 -6.36 10.56 -12.03
N GLU A 448 -5.57 10.87 -11.00
CA GLU A 448 -4.92 9.88 -10.14
C GLU A 448 -5.87 9.35 -9.07
N ILE A 449 -5.77 8.05 -8.77
CA ILE A 449 -6.48 7.43 -7.64
C ILE A 449 -5.47 7.07 -6.55
N ASP A 450 -5.59 7.69 -5.38
CA ASP A 450 -4.71 7.42 -4.23
C ASP A 450 -5.06 6.11 -3.51
N SER A 451 -6.33 5.67 -3.56
CA SER A 451 -6.84 4.53 -2.78
C SER A 451 -6.60 3.15 -3.39
N GLY A 452 -6.08 3.09 -4.63
CA GLY A 452 -5.94 1.84 -5.40
C GLY A 452 -7.28 1.22 -5.82
N ILE A 453 -7.25 0.33 -6.81
CA ILE A 453 -8.45 -0.36 -7.32
C ILE A 453 -8.42 -1.83 -6.93
N HIS A 454 -9.33 -2.23 -6.04
CA HIS A 454 -9.41 -3.60 -5.52
C HIS A 454 -10.72 -4.32 -5.89
N HIS A 455 -11.70 -3.59 -6.45
CA HIS A 455 -12.98 -4.14 -6.85
C HIS A 455 -13.54 -3.48 -8.14
N PRO A 456 -14.17 -4.23 -9.07
CA PRO A 456 -14.78 -3.63 -10.27
C PRO A 456 -15.86 -2.59 -9.97
N ASN A 457 -16.73 -2.85 -8.99
CA ASN A 457 -17.71 -1.84 -8.54
C ASN A 457 -17.06 -0.61 -7.88
N GLN A 458 -15.89 -0.74 -7.23
CA GLN A 458 -15.14 0.43 -6.75
C GLN A 458 -14.69 1.29 -7.93
N TYR A 459 -14.11 0.67 -8.97
CA TYR A 459 -13.74 1.37 -10.22
C TYR A 459 -14.92 2.16 -10.78
N PHE A 460 -16.09 1.53 -10.85
CA PHE A 460 -17.30 2.18 -11.36
C PHE A 460 -17.70 3.41 -10.53
N ILE A 461 -17.73 3.29 -9.20
CA ILE A 461 -18.11 4.39 -8.32
C ILE A 461 -17.13 5.56 -8.44
N GLU A 462 -15.82 5.29 -8.42
CA GLU A 462 -14.80 6.35 -8.55
C GLU A 462 -14.88 7.02 -9.93
N SER A 463 -15.15 6.25 -10.99
CA SER A 463 -15.41 6.82 -12.33
C SER A 463 -16.63 7.75 -12.32
N GLN A 464 -17.75 7.32 -11.74
CA GLN A 464 -18.98 8.11 -11.68
C GLN A 464 -18.81 9.38 -10.84
N LYS A 465 -18.05 9.33 -9.73
CA LYS A 465 -17.72 10.53 -8.94
C LYS A 465 -16.96 11.57 -9.76
N ILE A 466 -16.01 11.13 -10.59
CA ILE A 466 -15.26 12.04 -11.48
C ILE A 466 -16.18 12.64 -12.53
N LEU A 467 -17.00 11.83 -13.18
CA LEU A 467 -17.89 12.29 -14.27
C LEU A 467 -19.01 13.21 -13.78
N ASN A 468 -19.49 13.00 -12.53
CA ASN A 468 -20.51 13.84 -11.91
C ASN A 468 -19.94 15.09 -11.20
N GLY A 469 -18.63 15.31 -11.26
CA GLY A 469 -17.98 16.51 -10.71
C GLY A 469 -17.82 16.53 -9.19
N GLU A 470 -17.92 15.38 -8.51
CA GLU A 470 -17.77 15.28 -7.05
C GLU A 470 -16.29 15.28 -6.59
N VAL A 471 -15.34 15.25 -7.54
CA VAL A 471 -13.89 15.28 -7.28
C VAL A 471 -13.30 16.61 -7.75
N LYS A 472 -12.72 17.39 -6.83
CA LYS A 472 -11.96 18.62 -7.17
C LYS A 472 -10.70 18.24 -7.96
N GLU A 473 -10.63 18.60 -9.24
CA GLU A 473 -9.52 18.30 -10.13
C GLU A 473 -8.16 18.77 -9.57
N LYS A 474 -7.19 17.86 -9.47
CA LYS A 474 -5.75 18.20 -9.46
C LYS A 474 -5.23 17.96 -10.87
N ILE A 475 -5.32 18.98 -11.73
CA ILE A 475 -4.82 18.90 -13.11
C ILE A 475 -3.29 18.76 -13.11
N LYS A 476 -2.77 17.72 -13.78
CA LYS A 476 -1.36 17.65 -14.19
C LYS A 476 -1.11 18.70 -15.26
N GLY A 477 -0.19 19.63 -14.98
CA GLY A 477 0.22 20.67 -15.92
C GLY A 477 0.69 20.10 -17.26
N ALA A 478 0.06 20.55 -18.33
CA ALA A 478 0.58 20.45 -19.69
C ALA A 478 0.65 21.86 -20.28
N ASN A 479 1.83 22.21 -20.76
CA ASN A 479 2.18 23.46 -21.42
C ASN A 479 1.08 23.96 -22.37
N LYS A 480 0.55 25.15 -22.10
CA LYS A 480 -0.05 26.02 -23.12
C LYS A 480 0.87 27.21 -23.32
N ILE A 481 1.58 27.20 -24.44
CA ILE A 481 2.09 28.44 -25.05
C ILE A 481 0.85 29.18 -25.55
N SER A 482 0.45 30.23 -24.83
CA SER A 482 -0.55 31.18 -25.30
C SER A 482 0.10 32.55 -25.42
N THR A 483 0.39 32.95 -26.65
CA THR A 483 0.66 34.33 -27.03
C THR A 483 -0.62 35.15 -26.94
N VAL A 484 -0.68 36.13 -26.04
CA VAL A 484 -1.63 37.25 -26.09
C VAL A 484 -1.06 38.44 -25.29
N PRO A 485 -1.43 39.70 -25.62
CA PRO A 485 -0.53 40.85 -25.60
C PRO A 485 -0.56 41.61 -24.28
N CYS A 486 0.52 42.35 -24.04
CA CYS A 486 0.72 43.21 -22.89
C CYS A 486 -0.37 44.29 -22.79
N LYS A 487 -1.17 44.25 -21.72
CA LYS A 487 -1.85 45.44 -21.16
C LYS A 487 -1.67 45.49 -19.65
N ALA A 488 -1.16 46.66 -19.25
CA ALA A 488 -0.80 47.16 -17.93
C ALA A 488 -1.64 46.66 -16.74
N TRP A 489 -0.94 46.24 -15.69
CA TRP A 489 -1.47 46.19 -14.32
C TRP A 489 -0.53 46.98 -13.40
N ARG A 490 -1.08 47.97 -12.68
CA ARG A 490 -0.38 48.82 -11.70
C ARG A 490 -0.30 48.10 -10.35
N PRO A 491 0.87 48.08 -9.66
CA PRO A 491 0.98 47.43 -8.36
C PRO A 491 0.48 48.33 -7.20
N PRO A 492 -0.05 47.75 -6.10
CA PRO A 492 -0.50 48.50 -4.92
C PRO A 492 0.64 49.19 -4.16
N ALA A 493 0.37 50.44 -3.75
CA ALA A 493 1.27 51.34 -3.03
C ALA A 493 1.47 50.94 -1.57
N MET A 494 2.15 49.81 -1.30
CA MET A 494 2.66 49.51 0.05
C MET A 494 3.84 48.54 0.10
N MET A 495 4.47 48.28 -1.05
CA MET A 495 5.64 47.39 -1.16
C MET A 495 6.88 48.06 -1.77
N MET A 496 6.83 49.38 -2.00
CA MET A 496 7.92 50.19 -2.57
C MET A 496 8.69 51.04 -1.54
N ALA A 497 8.42 50.88 -0.24
CA ALA A 497 9.07 51.68 0.81
C ALA A 497 10.17 50.94 1.60
N MET A 498 10.31 49.62 1.44
CA MET A 498 11.34 48.84 2.15
C MET A 498 12.49 48.34 1.25
N ALA A 499 12.34 48.38 -0.08
CA ALA A 499 13.39 47.97 -1.02
C ALA A 499 14.34 49.12 -1.44
N THR A 500 13.96 50.38 -1.23
CA THR A 500 14.72 51.57 -1.67
C THR A 500 15.83 51.98 -0.71
N ASN A 501 15.83 51.49 0.55
CA ASN A 501 16.87 51.82 1.53
C ASN A 501 18.03 50.81 1.59
N VAL A 502 17.89 49.62 0.99
CA VAL A 502 18.96 48.60 0.97
C VAL A 502 19.81 48.70 -0.31
N LEU A 503 19.24 49.13 -1.43
CA LEU A 503 19.97 49.32 -2.69
C LEU A 503 20.76 50.64 -2.78
N ARG A 504 20.44 51.65 -1.96
CA ARG A 504 21.20 52.91 -1.91
C ARG A 504 22.50 52.83 -1.09
N ARG A 505 22.65 51.82 -0.23
CA ARG A 505 23.89 51.60 0.56
C ARG A 505 24.95 50.75 -0.16
N ILE A 506 24.62 50.18 -1.31
CA ILE A 506 25.51 49.29 -2.08
C ILE A 506 26.13 50.01 -3.30
N THR A 507 25.53 51.11 -3.78
CA THR A 507 26.09 51.93 -4.87
C THR A 507 27.10 52.98 -4.37
N ASP A 508 26.95 53.50 -3.15
CA ASP A 508 27.87 54.52 -2.60
C ASP A 508 29.22 53.95 -2.13
N THR A 509 29.38 52.62 -2.06
CA THR A 509 30.64 51.95 -1.70
C THR A 509 31.49 51.52 -2.89
N GLN A 510 30.98 51.60 -4.13
CA GLN A 510 31.77 51.31 -5.34
C GLN A 510 32.22 52.55 -6.13
N GLU A 511 31.57 53.71 -5.98
CA GLU A 511 32.02 54.95 -6.64
C GLU A 511 33.16 55.66 -5.89
N ASN A 512 33.33 55.44 -4.57
CA ASN A 512 34.44 56.02 -3.80
C ASN A 512 35.78 55.25 -3.90
N ARG A 513 35.89 54.18 -4.70
CA ARG A 513 37.15 53.45 -4.95
C ARG A 513 37.81 53.75 -6.30
N LYS A 514 37.19 54.57 -7.17
CA LYS A 514 37.76 54.95 -8.49
C LYS A 514 38.31 56.38 -8.57
N ALA A 515 38.32 57.13 -7.47
CA ALA A 515 38.76 58.54 -7.45
C ALA A 515 40.12 58.78 -6.73
N MET A 516 40.92 57.75 -6.47
CA MET A 516 42.27 57.91 -5.93
C MET A 516 43.27 56.95 -6.56
N THR A 517 43.79 57.30 -7.74
CA THR A 517 45.18 57.06 -8.17
C THR A 517 45.39 57.79 -9.51
N GLY A 518 46.03 58.96 -9.44
CA GLY A 518 46.52 59.69 -10.62
C GLY A 518 47.78 59.03 -11.23
N PRO A 519 48.23 59.51 -12.41
CA PRO A 519 49.20 58.83 -13.24
C PRO A 519 50.64 59.18 -12.86
N GLN A 520 51.54 58.20 -12.85
CA GLN A 520 52.97 58.43 -12.76
C GLN A 520 53.72 57.75 -13.92
N LYS A 521 54.39 58.61 -14.68
CA LYS A 521 55.21 58.35 -15.87
C LYS A 521 56.44 57.50 -15.52
N ARG A 522 56.69 56.43 -16.28
CA ARG A 522 57.77 56.32 -17.29
C ARG A 522 57.69 54.98 -17.99
#